data_AF-Q5NN66-F1
#
_entry.id   AF-Q5NN66-F1
#
_cell.length_a   1.000
_cell.length_b   1.000
_cell.length_c   1.000
_cell.angle_alpha   90.00
_cell.angle_beta   90.00
_cell.angle_gamma   90.00
#
_symmetry.space_group_name_H-M   'P 1'
#
loop_
_entity.id
_entity.type
_entity.pdbx_description
1 polymer ?
#
loop_
_entity_poly.entity_id
_entity_poly.type
_entity_poly.pdbx_seq_one_letter_code
_entity_poly.pdbx_strand_id
1 'polypeptide(L)'
;MGGMSITHWIVVAVVVMIFFGKGRFSDMMGDVAKGIKSFKKGMSEDDTTPPAAPPAPAPRLENQPLPPENTTQNVAQNVPNDIKNNQ
;
A
#
# COMPACT_ATOMS: atom_id res chain seq x y z
N MET A 1 3.05 46.20 9.51
CA MET A 1 3.48 45.58 8.24
C MET A 1 3.56 44.04 8.38
N GLY A 2 2.49 43.38 8.85
CA GLY A 2 2.55 41.93 9.14
C GLY A 2 1.35 41.13 8.60
N GLY A 3 0.16 41.73 8.58
CA GLY A 3 -1.05 41.07 8.10
C GLY A 3 -1.10 40.82 6.59
N MET A 4 -0.59 41.74 5.78
CA MET A 4 -0.66 41.58 4.31
C MET A 4 0.23 40.45 3.78
N SER A 5 1.36 40.11 4.40
CA SER A 5 2.22 39.05 3.87
C SER A 5 1.62 37.66 4.01
N ILE A 6 1.04 37.31 5.16
CA ILE A 6 0.48 35.97 5.37
C ILE A 6 -0.72 35.75 4.44
N THR A 7 -1.62 36.72 4.36
CA THR A 7 -2.75 36.67 3.43
C THR A 7 -2.26 36.61 1.98
N HIS A 8 -1.22 37.37 1.61
CA HIS A 8 -0.63 37.31 0.27
C HIS A 8 -0.07 35.91 -0.05
N TRP A 9 0.66 35.28 0.87
CA TRP A 9 1.13 33.91 0.71
C TRP A 9 0.00 32.90 0.51
N ILE A 10 -1.12 33.04 1.24
CA ILE A 10 -2.30 32.18 1.04
C ILE A 10 -2.88 32.38 -0.36
N VAL A 11 -3.06 33.64 -0.81
CA VAL A 11 -3.59 33.93 -2.15
C VAL A 11 -2.68 33.32 -3.24
N VAL A 12 -1.35 33.48 -3.09
CA VAL A 12 -0.37 32.87 -4.01
C VAL A 12 -0.46 31.34 -3.97
N ALA A 13 -0.56 30.73 -2.79
CA ALA A 13 -0.70 29.28 -2.65
C ALA A 13 -1.96 28.75 -3.35
N VAL A 14 -3.10 29.46 -3.25
CA VAL A 14 -4.34 29.09 -3.95
C VAL A 14 -4.18 29.17 -5.47
N VAL A 15 -3.57 30.25 -5.97
CA VAL A 15 -3.31 30.40 -7.42
C VAL A 15 -2.38 29.31 -7.92
N VAL A 16 -1.29 29.02 -7.20
CA VAL A 16 -0.37 27.93 -7.52
C VAL A 16 -1.08 26.58 -7.43
N MET A 17 -1.96 26.34 -6.46
CA MET A 17 -2.72 25.10 -6.36
C MET A 17 -3.61 24.86 -7.58
N ILE A 18 -4.27 25.92 -8.08
CA ILE A 18 -5.07 25.87 -9.31
C ILE A 18 -4.17 25.63 -10.52
N PHE A 19 -3.03 26.30 -10.61
CA PHE A 19 -2.13 26.23 -11.75
C PHE A 19 -1.32 24.92 -11.82
N PHE A 20 -0.82 24.45 -10.68
CA PHE A 20 0.06 23.30 -10.55
C PHE A 20 -0.70 21.97 -10.60
N GLY A 21 -2.00 21.98 -10.29
CA GLY A 21 -2.85 20.79 -10.33
C GLY A 21 -2.48 19.74 -9.25
N LYS A 22 -3.43 18.84 -8.97
CA LYS A 22 -3.36 17.89 -7.83
C LYS A 22 -2.52 16.63 -8.10
N GLY A 23 -2.09 16.40 -9.34
CA GLY A 23 -1.75 15.05 -9.81
C GLY A 23 -0.41 14.50 -9.34
N ARG A 24 0.65 15.30 -9.37
CA ARG A 24 2.03 14.86 -9.08
C ARG A 24 2.48 15.25 -7.68
N PHE A 25 2.03 16.41 -7.19
CA PHE A 25 2.40 16.93 -5.87
C PHE A 25 2.03 15.98 -4.74
N SER A 26 0.87 15.30 -4.81
CA SER A 26 0.39 14.46 -3.71
C SER A 26 1.26 13.22 -3.48
N ASP A 27 1.84 12.64 -4.54
CA ASP A 27 2.68 11.45 -4.44
C ASP A 27 4.05 11.81 -3.86
N MET A 28 4.68 12.84 -4.41
CA MET A 28 5.95 13.38 -3.91
C MET A 28 5.80 13.96 -2.50
N MET A 29 4.73 14.70 -2.20
CA MET A 29 4.44 15.20 -0.85
C MET A 29 4.14 14.06 0.11
N GLY A 30 3.55 12.96 -0.36
CA GLY A 30 3.35 11.74 0.43
C GLY A 30 4.67 11.12 0.86
N ASP A 31 5.62 10.96 -0.06
CA ASP A 31 6.95 10.45 0.24
C ASP A 31 7.74 11.39 1.15
N VAL A 32 7.74 12.70 0.85
CA VAL A 32 8.39 13.73 1.69
C VAL A 32 7.77 13.77 3.09
N ALA A 33 6.44 13.73 3.21
CA ALA A 33 5.76 13.71 4.50
C ALA A 33 6.05 12.42 5.29
N LYS A 34 6.14 11.27 4.60
CA LYS A 34 6.54 10.00 5.22
C LYS A 34 7.99 10.06 5.70
N GLY A 35 8.91 10.61 4.89
CA GLY A 35 10.29 10.84 5.25
C GLY A 35 10.44 11.73 6.49
N ILE A 36 9.75 12.88 6.53
CA ILE A 36 9.76 13.80 7.68
C ILE A 36 9.13 13.12 8.92
N LYS A 37 8.03 12.37 8.76
CA LYS A 37 7.40 11.64 9.86
C LYS A 37 8.31 10.55 10.41
N SER A 38 8.98 9.78 9.55
CA SER A 38 9.96 8.77 9.97
C SER A 38 11.18 9.39 10.61
N PHE A 39 11.65 10.55 10.15
CA PHE A 39 12.76 11.28 10.77
C PHE A 39 12.40 11.76 12.18
N LYS A 40 11.22 12.39 12.33
CA LYS A 40 10.71 12.81 13.63
C LYS A 40 10.50 11.61 14.55
N LYS A 41 9.95 10.51 14.02
CA LYS A 41 9.76 9.27 14.77
C LYS A 41 11.12 8.68 15.19
N GLY A 42 12.12 8.62 14.32
CA GLY A 42 13.45 8.12 14.66
C GLY A 42 14.13 8.93 15.76
N MET A 43 13.88 10.25 15.82
CA MET A 43 14.32 11.07 16.95
C MET A 43 13.50 10.84 18.22
N SER A 44 12.18 10.62 18.11
CA SER A 44 11.32 10.33 19.25
C SER A 44 11.37 8.87 19.71
N GLU A 45 11.95 7.95 18.94
CA GLU A 45 12.09 6.52 19.31
C GLU A 45 13.12 6.30 20.41
N ASP A 46 13.97 7.28 20.70
CA ASP A 46 14.72 7.28 21.96
C ASP A 46 13.76 7.32 23.17
N ASP A 47 12.52 7.76 22.97
CA ASP A 47 11.45 7.80 23.97
C ASP A 47 10.19 7.05 23.49
N THR A 48 10.29 5.71 23.42
CA THR A 48 9.15 4.79 23.59
C THR A 48 7.93 5.01 22.67
N THR A 49 7.85 4.34 21.52
CA THR A 49 6.62 3.68 20.97
C THR A 49 6.88 3.11 19.56
N PRO A 50 6.67 1.79 19.32
CA PRO A 50 6.75 1.17 18.00
C PRO A 50 5.81 1.86 16.99
N PRO A 51 6.20 2.00 15.71
CA PRO A 51 5.35 2.65 14.71
C PRO A 51 3.99 1.97 14.67
N ALA A 52 2.91 2.73 14.90
CA ALA A 52 1.59 2.32 14.47
C ALA A 52 1.72 1.97 12.98
N ALA A 53 1.62 0.69 12.67
CA ALA A 53 1.73 0.17 11.32
C ALA A 53 0.91 1.08 10.40
N PRO A 54 1.48 1.57 9.27
CA PRO A 54 0.71 2.34 8.30
C PRO A 54 -0.60 1.59 8.08
N PRO A 55 -1.77 2.26 8.17
CA PRO A 55 -3.04 1.59 7.95
C PRO A 55 -2.90 0.85 6.64
N ALA A 56 -2.84 -0.48 6.72
CA ALA A 56 -2.60 -1.33 5.57
C ALA A 56 -3.62 -0.84 4.54
N PRO A 57 -3.20 -0.33 3.37
CA PRO A 57 -4.12 -0.02 2.30
C PRO A 57 -4.91 -1.30 2.14
N ALA A 58 -6.22 -1.24 2.45
CA ALA A 58 -7.09 -2.40 2.58
C ALA A 58 -6.72 -3.38 1.47
N PRO A 59 -6.35 -4.65 1.78
CA PRO A 59 -5.93 -5.64 0.79
C PRO A 59 -6.95 -5.64 -0.33
N ARG A 60 -6.65 -4.90 -1.39
CA ARG A 60 -7.56 -4.74 -2.50
C ARG A 60 -7.49 -6.07 -3.22
N LEU A 61 -8.60 -6.79 -3.10
CA LEU A 61 -8.81 -8.20 -3.40
C LEU A 61 -8.58 -8.60 -4.87
N GLU A 62 -7.88 -7.81 -5.68
CA GLU A 62 -7.79 -8.07 -7.13
C GLU A 62 -6.64 -8.99 -7.55
N ASN A 63 -5.66 -9.29 -6.68
CA ASN A 63 -4.52 -10.14 -7.02
C ASN A 63 -4.50 -11.48 -6.30
N GLN A 64 -5.68 -12.01 -5.90
CA GLN A 64 -5.82 -13.46 -5.79
C GLN A 64 -6.38 -13.97 -7.11
N PRO A 65 -5.54 -14.24 -8.13
CA PRO A 65 -5.96 -15.14 -9.18
C PRO A 65 -6.37 -16.42 -8.47
N LEU A 66 -7.67 -16.70 -8.47
CA LEU A 66 -8.24 -17.97 -8.04
C LEU A 66 -7.36 -19.03 -8.71
N PRO A 67 -6.56 -19.80 -7.95
CA PRO A 67 -5.78 -20.86 -8.55
C PRO A 67 -6.77 -21.74 -9.31
N PRO A 68 -6.57 -21.96 -10.61
CA PRO A 68 -7.38 -22.90 -11.36
C PRO A 68 -7.15 -24.28 -10.75
N GLU A 69 -8.05 -24.68 -9.86
CA GLU A 69 -8.76 -25.95 -9.90
C GLU A 69 -7.91 -27.15 -10.38
N ASN A 70 -6.78 -27.42 -9.74
CA ASN A 70 -6.04 -28.67 -9.97
C ASN A 70 -6.24 -29.67 -8.81
N THR A 71 -7.38 -29.59 -8.13
CA THR A 71 -7.67 -30.49 -7.00
C THR A 71 -8.44 -31.75 -7.39
N THR A 72 -8.91 -31.91 -8.65
CA THR A 72 -9.82 -33.04 -8.95
C THR A 72 -9.46 -33.91 -10.16
N GLN A 73 -8.30 -33.74 -10.82
CA GLN A 73 -8.02 -34.53 -12.02
C GLN A 73 -6.90 -35.57 -11.94
N ASN A 74 -6.32 -35.87 -10.76
CA ASN A 74 -5.33 -36.96 -10.71
C ASN A 74 -5.38 -37.94 -9.54
N VAL A 75 -6.31 -37.81 -8.59
CA VAL A 75 -6.39 -38.80 -7.49
C VAL A 75 -7.25 -40.03 -7.84
N ALA A 76 -8.02 -40.02 -8.92
CA ALA A 76 -8.94 -41.12 -9.25
C ALA A 76 -8.44 -42.13 -10.30
N GLN A 77 -7.32 -41.89 -11.00
CA GLN A 77 -6.96 -42.72 -12.16
C GLN A 77 -5.85 -43.76 -11.92
N ASN A 78 -5.45 -44.03 -10.67
CA ASN A 78 -4.37 -44.97 -10.41
C ASN A 78 -4.68 -46.00 -9.31
N VAL A 79 -5.85 -46.65 -9.42
CA VAL A 79 -6.02 -47.98 -8.84
C VAL A 79 -5.73 -49.00 -9.95
N PRO A 80 -4.46 -49.41 -10.14
CA PRO A 80 -4.14 -50.52 -11.01
C PRO A 80 -4.77 -51.79 -10.43
N ASN A 81 -5.74 -52.34 -11.15
CA ASN A 81 -6.32 -53.66 -10.89
C ASN A 81 -5.27 -54.74 -11.20
N ASP A 82 -4.25 -54.86 -10.35
CA ASP A 82 -3.19 -55.88 -10.45
C ASP A 82 -3.42 -57.07 -9.49
N ILE A 83 -4.67 -57.37 -9.13
CA ILE A 83 -4.98 -58.66 -8.52
C ILE A 83 -5.11 -59.67 -9.66
N LYS A 84 -3.94 -60.11 -10.11
CA LYS A 84 -3.76 -61.20 -11.04
C LYS A 84 -4.45 -62.44 -10.48
N ASN A 85 -5.48 -62.83 -11.23
CA ASN A 85 -6.01 -64.17 -11.42
C ASN A 85 -5.09 -65.27 -10.86
N ASN A 86 -5.49 -65.76 -9.69
CA ASN A 86 -5.14 -67.04 -9.10
C ASN A 86 -5.37 -68.16 -10.13
N GLN A 87 -4.27 -68.70 -10.68
CA GLN A 87 -4.23 -69.88 -11.54
C GLN A 87 -4.17 -71.16 -10.70
#